data_AF-A0A849QJ68-F1
#
_entry.id   AF-A0A849QJ68-F1
#
_cell.length_a   1.000
_cell.length_b   1.000
_cell.length_c   1.000
_cell.angle_alpha   90.00
_cell.angle_beta   90.00
_cell.angle_gamma   90.00
#
_symmetry.space_group_name_H-M   'P 1'
#
loop_
_entity.id
_entity.type
_entity.pdbx_description
1 polymer ?
#
loop_
_entity_poly.entity_id
_entity_poly.type
_entity_poly.pdbx_seq_one_letter_code
_entity_poly.pdbx_strand_id
1 'polypeptide(L)'
;MQNLKTGITEISITGGGELKIDDTAYVYIPVAAEGRVLLVDTREQTPTRTALELLLPAGDVEYSSSLPPDLSGYGIVILGMVDNNSLGPDPAAILTGFVDNGGVVISTASPGLAHIEGSLLPINISGMSNETDLKLIQENPITAGIPVTDQKVDLEVVQHIRGSAPEDVTVLMEASDDSPMLSYRRQGKGTVVYLGLNDITGDDAWSGFAAMPQFPIFWKQMLNWLGGTDSSEHNVRTGTVIRMPSTQTITYPDGSTLTSSSLWVDQAGLYHIGPQVIAANLYDARESDVNEISLDASSVTSRYIERPEVVREDVKKDITPYLIWVVLGLIILELIIIKRRRELL
;
A
#
# COMPACT_ATOMS: atom_id res chain seq x y z
N MET A 1 31.36 -1.33 -0.74
CA MET A 1 30.15 -0.85 -1.43
C MET A 1 29.90 0.57 -0.95
N GLN A 2 30.09 1.59 -1.80
CA GLN A 2 29.89 3.00 -1.46
C GLN A 2 28.70 3.54 -2.28
N ASN A 3 27.67 4.01 -1.59
CA ASN A 3 26.65 4.98 -2.03
C ASN A 3 25.93 4.70 -3.37
N LEU A 4 24.93 3.80 -3.35
CA LEU A 4 23.80 3.93 -4.29
C LEU A 4 22.94 5.12 -3.80
N LYS A 5 22.68 6.09 -4.67
CA LYS A 5 21.86 7.28 -4.35
C LYS A 5 20.43 7.08 -4.85
N THR A 6 19.46 7.63 -4.12
CA THR A 6 18.04 7.63 -4.51
C THR A 6 17.82 8.25 -5.89
N GLY A 7 16.89 7.70 -6.69
CA GLY A 7 16.63 8.13 -8.07
C GLY A 7 17.07 7.09 -9.10
N ILE A 8 17.32 7.54 -10.34
CA ILE A 8 17.82 6.69 -11.42
C ILE A 8 19.31 6.45 -11.17
N THR A 9 19.69 5.21 -10.85
CA THR A 9 21.10 4.81 -10.78
C THR A 9 21.43 3.91 -11.95
N GLU A 10 22.35 4.38 -12.80
CA GLU A 10 22.95 3.58 -13.88
C GLU A 10 24.24 2.96 -13.34
N ILE A 11 24.31 1.64 -13.34
CA ILE A 11 25.50 0.87 -12.94
C ILE A 11 26.10 0.28 -14.20
N SER A 12 27.27 0.78 -14.60
CA SER A 12 28.04 0.20 -15.70
C SER A 12 29.18 -0.66 -15.16
N ILE A 13 29.28 -1.91 -15.61
CA ILE A 13 30.41 -2.80 -15.29
C ILE A 13 31.55 -2.47 -16.26
N THR A 14 32.70 -2.03 -15.75
CA THR A 14 33.90 -1.71 -16.58
C THR A 14 34.71 -2.93 -17.04
N GLY A 15 34.12 -4.12 -17.02
CA GLY A 15 34.74 -5.38 -17.43
C GLY A 15 34.02 -5.96 -18.64
N GLY A 16 34.22 -5.32 -19.81
CA GLY A 16 33.38 -5.51 -20.99
C GLY A 16 33.26 -6.95 -21.50
N GLY A 17 32.01 -7.40 -21.59
CA GLY A 17 31.59 -8.55 -22.40
C GLY A 17 31.46 -8.19 -23.89
N GLU A 18 31.11 -9.18 -24.72
CA GLU A 18 31.00 -9.03 -26.18
C GLU A 18 29.81 -8.17 -26.65
N LEU A 19 28.92 -7.74 -25.73
CA LEU A 19 27.73 -6.93 -26.04
C LEU A 19 27.55 -5.79 -25.03
N LYS A 20 27.87 -4.55 -25.42
CA LYS A 20 27.76 -3.33 -24.57
C LYS A 20 26.41 -3.08 -23.86
N ILE A 21 25.34 -3.78 -24.24
CA ILE A 21 24.00 -3.64 -23.67
C ILE A 21 23.78 -4.53 -22.42
N ASP A 22 24.65 -5.52 -22.16
CA ASP A 22 24.63 -6.36 -20.95
C ASP A 22 25.39 -5.71 -19.77
N ASP A 23 26.31 -4.79 -20.07
CA ASP A 23 27.19 -4.16 -19.10
C ASP A 23 26.52 -3.04 -18.29
N THR A 24 25.25 -2.70 -18.58
CA THR A 24 24.52 -1.57 -17.95
C THR A 24 23.24 -2.05 -17.26
N ALA A 25 23.18 -1.88 -15.95
CA ALA A 25 21.96 -2.09 -15.15
C ALA A 25 21.35 -0.75 -14.73
N TYR A 26 20.06 -0.60 -15.01
CA TYR A 26 19.22 0.50 -14.55
C TYR A 26 18.53 0.08 -13.26
N VAL A 27 18.87 0.71 -12.14
CA VAL A 27 18.14 0.52 -10.89
C VAL A 27 17.33 1.78 -10.65
N TYR A 28 16.00 1.63 -10.67
CA TYR A 28 15.13 2.64 -10.09
C TYR A 28 14.94 2.30 -8.61
N ILE A 29 15.57 3.10 -7.76
CA ILE A 29 15.26 3.16 -6.35
C ILE A 29 14.33 4.37 -6.23
N PRO A 30 13.01 4.17 -6.00
CA PRO A 30 12.13 5.27 -5.66
C PRO A 30 12.80 6.05 -4.53
N VAL A 31 12.67 7.38 -4.49
CA VAL A 31 13.22 8.14 -3.38
C VAL A 31 12.52 7.65 -2.14
N ALA A 32 13.13 6.67 -1.47
CA ALA A 32 12.82 6.35 -0.10
C ALA A 32 12.88 7.69 0.59
N ALA A 33 11.83 8.02 1.31
CA ALA A 33 11.79 9.19 2.14
C ALA A 33 12.95 9.09 3.15
N GLU A 34 14.16 9.52 2.74
CA GLU A 34 15.34 9.57 3.58
C GLU A 34 15.01 10.55 4.70
N GLY A 35 14.81 10.04 5.92
CA GLY A 35 14.47 10.86 7.07
C GLY A 35 13.45 10.19 7.98
N ARG A 36 13.19 10.86 9.10
CA ARG A 36 12.23 10.39 10.12
C ARG A 36 10.79 10.62 9.65
N VAL A 37 9.84 9.94 10.27
CA VAL A 37 8.40 10.17 10.10
C VAL A 37 7.94 11.17 11.15
N LEU A 38 7.33 12.26 10.71
CA LEU A 38 6.64 13.20 11.59
C LEU A 38 5.14 12.90 11.58
N LEU A 39 4.56 12.58 12.73
CA LEU A 39 3.12 12.54 12.93
C LEU A 39 2.65 13.84 13.58
N VAL A 40 1.84 14.62 12.87
CA VAL A 40 1.16 15.81 13.39
C VAL A 40 -0.28 15.44 13.72
N ASP A 41 -0.62 15.38 15.01
CA ASP A 41 -1.96 15.07 15.49
C ASP A 41 -2.25 15.79 16.81
N THR A 42 -3.44 16.38 16.93
CA THR A 42 -3.89 17.06 18.17
C THR A 42 -4.04 16.12 19.36
N ARG A 43 -4.11 14.80 19.13
CA ARG A 43 -4.23 13.76 20.16
C ARG A 43 -2.88 13.09 20.39
N GLU A 44 -2.51 12.91 21.65
CA GLU A 44 -1.19 12.37 22.01
C GLU A 44 -1.03 10.88 21.69
N GLN A 45 -2.07 10.07 21.88
CA GLN A 45 -2.06 8.64 21.61
C GLN A 45 -3.14 8.28 20.61
N THR A 46 -2.72 7.73 19.47
CA THR A 46 -3.62 7.33 18.39
C THR A 46 -3.27 5.94 17.88
N PRO A 47 -4.23 5.23 17.27
CA PRO A 47 -3.94 3.97 16.59
C PRO A 47 -2.86 4.13 15.53
N THR A 48 -2.85 5.23 14.76
CA THR A 48 -1.79 5.52 13.78
C THR A 48 -0.43 5.60 14.44
N ARG A 49 -0.29 6.38 15.52
CA ARG A 49 0.97 6.48 16.27
C ARG A 49 1.46 5.11 16.72
N THR A 50 0.56 4.33 17.31
CA THR A 50 0.87 2.98 17.80
C THR A 50 1.33 2.06 16.68
N ALA A 51 0.66 2.10 15.52
CA ALA A 51 1.04 1.33 14.35
C ALA A 51 2.43 1.74 13.83
N LEU A 52 2.72 3.05 13.74
CA LEU A 52 4.01 3.54 13.27
C LEU A 52 5.16 3.16 14.22
N GLU A 53 4.96 3.32 15.54
CA GLU A 53 5.96 2.95 16.55
C GLU A 53 6.23 1.43 16.60
N LEU A 54 5.27 0.59 16.20
CA LEU A 54 5.44 -0.86 16.06
C LEU A 54 6.21 -1.24 14.78
N LEU A 55 6.05 -0.47 13.71
CA LEU A 55 6.59 -0.78 12.39
C LEU A 55 8.01 -0.23 12.19
N LEU A 56 8.32 0.89 12.82
CA LEU A 56 9.56 1.64 12.62
C LEU A 56 10.49 1.52 13.83
N PRO A 57 11.83 1.62 13.61
CA PRO A 57 12.79 1.65 14.71
C PRO A 57 12.50 2.75 15.73
N ALA A 58 12.89 2.50 16.98
CA ALA A 58 12.75 3.48 18.04
C ALA A 58 13.52 4.78 17.70
N GLY A 59 12.80 5.91 17.68
CA GLY A 59 13.36 7.23 17.35
C GLY A 59 13.12 7.70 15.91
N ASP A 60 12.61 6.82 15.04
CA ASP A 60 12.30 7.19 13.64
C ASP A 60 10.90 7.83 13.49
N VAL A 61 10.06 7.75 14.51
CA VAL A 61 8.76 8.42 14.57
C VAL A 61 8.84 9.56 15.58
N GLU A 62 8.63 10.79 15.10
CA GLU A 62 8.47 11.97 15.94
C GLU A 62 6.99 12.37 15.96
N TYR A 63 6.48 12.64 17.16
CA TYR A 63 5.12 13.14 17.36
C TYR A 63 5.17 14.64 17.67
N SER A 64 4.26 15.39 17.06
CA SER A 64 4.04 16.79 17.40
C SER A 64 2.54 17.13 17.39
N SER A 65 2.11 17.93 18.36
CA SER A 65 0.74 18.48 18.36
C SER A 65 0.54 19.61 17.36
N SER A 66 1.63 20.13 16.77
CA SER A 66 1.58 21.21 15.79
C SER A 66 2.62 21.03 14.69
N LEU A 67 2.31 21.47 13.47
CA LEU A 67 3.23 21.43 12.33
C LEU A 67 4.44 22.35 12.61
N PRO A 68 5.67 21.82 12.68
CA PRO A 68 6.86 22.63 12.83
C PRO A 68 7.17 23.40 11.53
N PRO A 69 7.80 24.58 11.62
CA PRO A 69 8.13 25.39 10.45
C PRO A 69 9.27 24.83 9.60
N ASP A 70 10.10 23.94 10.16
CA ASP A 70 11.20 23.27 9.47
C ASP A 70 10.91 21.77 9.41
N LEU A 71 10.92 21.23 8.19
CA LEU A 71 10.65 19.82 7.89
C LEU A 71 11.88 19.08 7.33
N SER A 72 13.06 19.71 7.30
CA SER A 72 14.26 19.18 6.65
C SER A 72 14.80 17.87 7.23
N GLY A 73 14.44 17.53 8.48
CA GLY A 73 14.82 16.27 9.15
C GLY A 73 13.87 15.10 8.92
N TYR A 74 12.81 15.28 8.15
CA TYR A 74 11.77 14.28 7.91
C TYR A 74 11.73 13.88 6.44
N GLY A 75 11.42 12.61 6.21
CA GLY A 75 11.12 12.12 4.86
C GLY A 75 9.61 12.06 4.62
N ILE A 76 8.84 11.79 5.68
CA ILE A 76 7.38 11.64 5.63
C ILE A 76 6.74 12.50 6.70
N VAL A 77 5.70 13.24 6.34
CA VAL A 77 4.83 13.97 7.25
C VAL A 77 3.42 13.39 7.15
N ILE A 78 2.89 12.92 8.28
CA ILE A 78 1.55 12.38 8.39
C ILE A 78 0.70 13.39 9.17
N LEU A 79 -0.35 13.90 8.52
CA LEU A 79 -1.36 14.74 9.15
C LEU A 79 -2.50 13.83 9.62
N GLY A 80 -2.55 13.63 10.94
CA GLY A 80 -3.61 12.90 11.62
C GLY A 80 -4.87 13.77 11.79
N MET A 81 -5.41 13.80 13.01
CA MET A 81 -6.45 14.75 13.40
C MET A 81 -5.85 16.13 13.63
N VAL A 82 -5.96 17.01 12.65
CA VAL A 82 -5.45 18.39 12.70
C VAL A 82 -6.59 19.41 12.73
N ASP A 83 -6.33 20.53 13.40
CA ASP A 83 -7.16 21.73 13.38
C ASP A 83 -6.36 22.94 12.90
N ASN A 84 -7.04 24.08 12.74
CA ASN A 84 -6.42 25.31 12.23
C ASN A 84 -5.28 25.81 13.12
N ASN A 85 -5.34 25.57 14.42
CA ASN A 85 -4.32 26.02 15.36
C ASN A 85 -3.06 25.16 15.24
N SER A 86 -3.25 23.87 14.99
CA SER A 86 -2.18 22.87 14.90
C SER A 86 -1.36 23.02 13.62
N LEU A 87 -1.97 23.48 12.54
CA LEU A 87 -1.29 23.69 11.25
C LEU A 87 -0.52 25.01 11.17
N GLY A 88 -0.86 26.00 12.02
CA GLY A 88 -0.22 27.32 12.00
C GLY A 88 -0.73 28.22 10.87
N PRO A 89 -0.07 29.37 10.64
CA PRO A 89 -0.60 30.44 9.78
C PRO A 89 -0.46 30.20 8.27
N ASP A 90 0.52 29.42 7.82
CA ASP A 90 0.74 29.13 6.39
C ASP A 90 1.21 27.68 6.18
N PRO A 91 0.35 26.69 6.49
CA PRO A 91 0.70 25.28 6.34
C PRO A 91 0.89 24.86 4.89
N ALA A 92 0.17 25.50 3.95
CA ALA A 92 0.24 25.18 2.54
C ALA A 92 1.64 25.46 1.98
N ALA A 93 2.22 26.63 2.26
CA ALA A 93 3.57 26.95 1.78
C ALA A 93 4.64 26.00 2.36
N ILE A 94 4.54 25.67 3.65
CA ILE A 94 5.48 24.76 4.33
C ILE A 94 5.42 23.38 3.69
N LEU A 95 4.22 22.80 3.56
CA LEU A 95 4.04 21.45 3.05
C LEU A 95 4.32 21.36 1.54
N THR A 96 3.93 22.36 0.75
CA THR A 96 4.28 22.42 -0.67
C THR A 96 5.79 22.49 -0.86
N GLY A 97 6.50 23.33 -0.11
CA GLY A 97 7.96 23.38 -0.15
C GLY A 97 8.61 22.06 0.25
N PHE A 98 8.06 21.35 1.24
CA PHE A 98 8.52 20.03 1.64
C PHE A 98 8.35 18.98 0.53
N VAL A 99 7.16 18.92 -0.07
CA VAL A 99 6.83 17.98 -1.15
C VAL A 99 7.62 18.28 -2.42
N ASP A 100 7.81 19.54 -2.78
CA ASP A 100 8.60 19.94 -3.95
C ASP A 100 10.06 19.47 -3.85
N ASN A 101 10.59 19.35 -2.62
CA ASN A 101 11.93 18.84 -2.35
C ASN A 101 12.03 17.31 -2.28
N GLY A 102 10.92 16.58 -2.46
CA GLY A 102 10.91 15.12 -2.46
C GLY A 102 10.26 14.49 -1.23
N GLY A 103 9.79 15.29 -0.28
CA GLY A 103 9.08 14.81 0.89
C GLY A 103 7.72 14.20 0.56
N VAL A 104 7.23 13.35 1.46
CA VAL A 104 5.92 12.71 1.32
C VAL A 104 4.95 13.25 2.37
N VAL A 105 3.78 13.71 1.94
CA VAL A 105 2.71 14.13 2.85
C VAL A 105 1.54 13.15 2.76
N ILE A 106 1.15 12.58 3.89
CA ILE A 106 -0.03 11.73 4.02
C ILE A 106 -1.06 12.48 4.87
N SER A 107 -2.24 12.75 4.33
CA SER A 107 -3.31 13.45 5.05
C SER A 107 -4.45 12.49 5.34
N THR A 108 -4.74 12.26 6.62
CA THR A 108 -5.94 11.54 7.05
C THR A 108 -7.13 12.50 7.16
N ALA A 109 -8.33 12.01 6.89
CA ALA A 109 -9.55 12.82 6.89
C ALA A 109 -9.76 13.51 8.24
N SER A 110 -9.68 14.84 8.25
CA SER A 110 -9.88 15.65 9.45
C SER A 110 -10.44 17.04 9.10
N PRO A 111 -11.08 17.73 10.05
CA PRO A 111 -11.69 19.03 9.82
C PRO A 111 -10.69 20.13 9.36
N GLY A 112 -9.43 20.05 9.79
CA GLY A 112 -8.40 21.04 9.47
C GLY A 112 -7.91 21.03 8.01
N LEU A 113 -8.23 19.99 7.24
CA LEU A 113 -7.71 19.80 5.88
C LEU A 113 -8.12 20.89 4.87
N ALA A 114 -9.25 21.57 5.09
CA ALA A 114 -9.72 22.63 4.19
C ALA A 114 -8.71 23.79 3.99
N HIS A 115 -7.77 24.00 4.92
CA HIS A 115 -6.75 25.05 4.82
C HIS A 115 -5.63 24.76 3.83
N ILE A 116 -5.46 23.50 3.45
CA ILE A 116 -4.42 23.04 2.52
C ILE A 116 -5.01 22.48 1.21
N GLU A 117 -6.33 22.62 1.04
CA GLU A 117 -7.06 22.26 -0.17
C GLU A 117 -6.59 23.08 -1.38
N GLY A 118 -6.62 22.48 -2.57
CA GLY A 118 -6.24 23.11 -3.83
C GLY A 118 -4.73 23.18 -4.06
N SER A 119 -3.96 23.59 -3.05
CA SER A 119 -2.49 23.69 -3.15
C SER A 119 -1.78 22.35 -3.00
N LEU A 120 -2.30 21.46 -2.14
CA LEU A 120 -1.62 20.20 -1.79
C LEU A 120 -2.51 18.97 -1.91
N LEU A 121 -3.75 19.03 -1.42
CA LEU A 121 -4.59 17.85 -1.28
C LEU A 121 -5.03 17.25 -2.63
N PRO A 122 -4.98 15.93 -2.80
CA PRO A 122 -5.51 15.21 -3.97
C PRO A 122 -7.03 15.00 -3.89
N ILE A 123 -7.76 15.99 -3.36
CA ILE A 123 -9.22 16.04 -3.27
C ILE A 123 -9.67 17.50 -3.20
N ASN A 124 -10.76 17.82 -3.90
CA ASN A 124 -11.51 19.06 -3.74
C ASN A 124 -12.69 18.79 -2.81
N ILE A 125 -12.71 19.45 -1.66
CA ILE A 125 -13.67 19.24 -0.58
C ILE A 125 -14.96 20.00 -0.92
N SER A 126 -16.07 19.26 -0.92
CA SER A 126 -17.42 19.81 -1.15
C SER A 126 -18.28 19.79 0.11
N GLY A 127 -17.86 19.07 1.15
CA GLY A 127 -18.54 19.00 2.44
C GLY A 127 -18.29 17.68 3.15
N MET A 128 -19.24 17.29 4.00
CA MET A 128 -19.25 16.00 4.70
C MET A 128 -20.39 15.14 4.16
N SER A 129 -20.21 13.84 4.19
CA SER A 129 -21.23 12.83 3.89
C SER A 129 -21.22 11.76 4.99
N ASN A 130 -22.33 11.02 5.07
CA ASN A 130 -22.54 10.00 6.11
C ASN A 130 -22.18 8.61 5.56
N GLU A 131 -22.69 7.58 6.21
CA GLU A 131 -22.47 6.17 5.91
C GLU A 131 -22.39 5.85 4.41
N THR A 132 -21.35 5.11 4.03
CA THR A 132 -21.10 4.76 2.64
C THR A 132 -20.42 3.40 2.53
N ASP A 133 -20.66 2.72 1.41
CA ASP A 133 -19.86 1.57 1.01
C ASP A 133 -18.62 2.06 0.24
N LEU A 134 -17.51 1.35 0.42
CA LEU A 134 -16.26 1.58 -0.27
C LEU A 134 -16.11 0.68 -1.50
N LYS A 135 -15.60 1.26 -2.58
CA LYS A 135 -15.28 0.59 -3.83
C LYS A 135 -13.79 0.70 -4.13
N LEU A 136 -13.17 -0.43 -4.45
CA LEU A 136 -11.82 -0.49 -4.99
C LEU A 136 -11.85 -0.14 -6.49
N ILE A 137 -11.18 0.95 -6.85
CA ILE A 137 -11.08 1.42 -8.24
C ILE A 137 -9.85 0.82 -8.92
N GLN A 138 -8.75 0.74 -8.18
CA GLN A 138 -7.48 0.22 -8.70
C GLN A 138 -6.75 -0.57 -7.63
N GLU A 139 -6.28 -1.76 -8.00
CA GLU A 139 -5.38 -2.57 -7.18
C GLU A 139 -4.01 -1.89 -7.09
N ASN A 140 -3.43 -1.89 -5.89
CA ASN A 140 -2.14 -1.29 -5.58
C ASN A 140 -1.54 -2.01 -4.37
N PRO A 141 -0.20 -2.06 -4.21
CA PRO A 141 0.42 -2.62 -3.00
C PRO A 141 -0.15 -2.10 -1.68
N ILE A 142 -0.59 -0.82 -1.65
CA ILE A 142 -1.24 -0.21 -0.47
C ILE A 142 -2.59 -0.87 -0.13
N THR A 143 -3.32 -1.37 -1.13
CA THR A 143 -4.65 -1.97 -0.96
C THR A 143 -4.62 -3.50 -0.83
N ALA A 144 -3.46 -4.13 -1.03
CA ALA A 144 -3.31 -5.59 -1.02
C ALA A 144 -3.62 -6.27 0.33
N GLY A 145 -3.68 -5.52 1.43
CA GLY A 145 -4.05 -6.01 2.77
C GLY A 145 -5.50 -5.74 3.18
N ILE A 146 -6.29 -5.06 2.35
CA ILE A 146 -7.66 -4.68 2.65
C ILE A 146 -8.60 -5.76 2.10
N PRO A 147 -9.59 -6.26 2.88
CA PRO A 147 -10.53 -7.26 2.40
C PRO A 147 -11.42 -6.66 1.31
N VAL A 148 -11.37 -7.24 0.10
CA VAL A 148 -12.19 -6.82 -1.04
C VAL A 148 -12.88 -8.03 -1.65
N THR A 149 -14.20 -7.92 -1.87
CA THR A 149 -15.02 -8.92 -2.56
C THR A 149 -15.78 -8.23 -3.68
N ASP A 150 -15.61 -8.68 -4.93
CA ASP A 150 -16.27 -8.09 -6.10
C ASP A 150 -16.10 -6.55 -6.20
N GLN A 151 -14.87 -6.06 -5.98
CA GLN A 151 -14.51 -4.64 -5.92
C GLN A 151 -15.16 -3.85 -4.76
N LYS A 152 -15.97 -4.48 -3.91
CA LYS A 152 -16.46 -3.87 -2.67
C LYS A 152 -15.46 -4.12 -1.55
N VAL A 153 -15.05 -3.05 -0.89
CA VAL A 153 -14.16 -3.10 0.28
C VAL A 153 -15.01 -3.38 1.52
N ASP A 154 -14.64 -4.42 2.29
CA ASP A 154 -15.34 -4.82 3.52
C ASP A 154 -14.85 -3.97 4.70
N LEU A 155 -15.34 -2.73 4.74
CA LEU A 155 -14.98 -1.73 5.75
C LEU A 155 -16.16 -0.80 6.02
N GLU A 156 -16.53 -0.69 7.30
CA GLU A 156 -17.58 0.21 7.75
C GLU A 156 -17.10 1.66 7.80
N VAL A 157 -17.76 2.53 7.04
CA VAL A 157 -17.55 3.98 7.05
C VAL A 157 -18.85 4.62 7.52
N VAL A 158 -18.79 5.36 8.63
CA VAL A 158 -19.91 6.09 9.24
C VAL A 158 -19.98 7.53 8.73
N GLN A 159 -18.82 8.11 8.45
CA GLN A 159 -18.69 9.49 8.00
C GLN A 159 -17.45 9.67 7.13
N HIS A 160 -17.53 10.50 6.09
CA HIS A 160 -16.39 10.86 5.26
C HIS A 160 -16.46 12.30 4.73
N ILE A 161 -15.32 12.79 4.26
CA ILE A 161 -15.26 14.06 3.53
C ILE A 161 -15.76 13.80 2.11
N ARG A 162 -16.80 14.54 1.71
CA ARG A 162 -17.34 14.49 0.36
C ARG A 162 -16.53 15.38 -0.56
N GLY A 163 -16.14 14.87 -1.72
CA GLY A 163 -15.35 15.67 -2.65
C GLY A 163 -15.17 15.03 -4.01
N SER A 164 -14.34 15.64 -4.84
CA SER A 164 -13.94 15.09 -6.14
C SER A 164 -12.42 15.11 -6.29
N ALA A 165 -11.88 14.14 -7.01
CA ALA A 165 -10.48 14.15 -7.38
C ALA A 165 -10.23 15.17 -8.52
N PRO A 166 -9.18 16.00 -8.43
CA PRO A 166 -8.60 16.68 -9.58
C PRO A 166 -8.22 15.72 -10.73
N GLU A 167 -8.09 16.22 -11.96
CA GLU A 167 -7.78 15.38 -13.15
C GLU A 167 -6.42 14.66 -13.08
N ASP A 168 -5.45 15.21 -12.33
CA ASP A 168 -4.09 14.69 -12.19
C ASP A 168 -3.89 13.73 -11.00
N VAL A 169 -4.98 13.35 -10.34
CA VAL A 169 -4.96 12.49 -9.15
C VAL A 169 -5.26 11.04 -9.53
N THR A 170 -4.49 10.11 -8.94
CA THR A 170 -4.82 8.68 -9.00
C THR A 170 -5.67 8.30 -7.80
N VAL A 171 -6.86 7.74 -8.06
CA VAL A 171 -7.79 7.29 -7.02
C VAL A 171 -7.75 5.76 -6.95
N LEU A 172 -7.49 5.22 -5.75
CA LEU A 172 -7.42 3.78 -5.48
C LEU A 172 -8.72 3.26 -4.89
N MET A 173 -9.36 4.03 -4.01
CA MET A 173 -10.64 3.70 -3.38
C MET A 173 -11.57 4.90 -3.43
N GLU A 174 -12.86 4.64 -3.63
CA GLU A 174 -13.93 5.64 -3.66
C GLU A 174 -15.07 5.24 -2.71
N ALA A 175 -15.77 6.23 -2.19
CA ALA A 175 -17.08 6.07 -1.58
C ALA A 175 -18.15 5.86 -2.67
N SER A 176 -19.34 5.43 -2.26
CA SER A 176 -20.48 5.22 -3.19
C SER A 176 -20.98 6.51 -3.85
N ASP A 177 -20.60 7.68 -3.34
CA ASP A 177 -20.90 8.99 -3.91
C ASP A 177 -19.76 9.54 -4.79
N ASP A 178 -18.85 8.66 -5.24
CA ASP A 178 -17.65 8.93 -6.03
C ASP A 178 -16.60 9.82 -5.31
N SER A 179 -16.74 10.03 -3.99
CA SER A 179 -15.74 10.75 -3.22
C SER A 179 -14.46 9.91 -3.09
N PRO A 180 -13.27 10.46 -3.35
CA PRO A 180 -12.02 9.74 -3.12
C PRO A 180 -11.86 9.35 -1.65
N MET A 181 -11.49 8.10 -1.39
CA MET A 181 -11.25 7.55 -0.04
C MET A 181 -9.81 7.09 0.16
N LEU A 182 -9.11 6.80 -0.93
CA LEU A 182 -7.65 6.71 -0.95
C LEU A 182 -7.19 7.24 -2.30
N SER A 183 -6.44 8.33 -2.29
CA SER A 183 -5.93 8.93 -3.52
C SER A 183 -4.53 9.48 -3.31
N TYR A 184 -3.79 9.63 -4.40
CA TYR A 184 -2.46 10.23 -4.37
C TYR A 184 -2.17 11.01 -5.65
N ARG A 185 -1.22 11.93 -5.54
CA ARG A 185 -0.62 12.62 -6.68
C ARG A 185 0.86 12.87 -6.44
N ARG A 186 1.61 12.98 -7.53
CA ARG A 186 2.98 13.49 -7.46
C ARG A 186 2.96 15.01 -7.62
N GLN A 187 3.71 15.69 -6.76
CA GLN A 187 3.86 17.14 -6.82
C GLN A 187 5.34 17.47 -6.62
N GLY A 188 5.91 18.23 -7.55
CA GLY A 188 7.36 18.42 -7.62
C GLY A 188 8.10 17.09 -7.68
N LYS A 189 9.00 16.84 -6.71
CA LYS A 189 9.74 15.57 -6.60
C LYS A 189 9.07 14.56 -5.67
N GLY A 190 8.16 15.00 -4.82
CA GLY A 190 7.52 14.20 -3.77
C GLY A 190 6.14 13.67 -4.14
N THR A 191 5.41 13.25 -3.12
CA THR A 191 4.09 12.61 -3.24
C THR A 191 3.16 13.13 -2.15
N VAL A 192 1.92 13.42 -2.52
CA VAL A 192 0.84 13.70 -1.57
C VAL A 192 -0.17 12.57 -1.63
N VAL A 193 -0.52 12.03 -0.47
CA VAL A 193 -1.52 10.98 -0.30
C VAL A 193 -2.65 11.52 0.57
N TYR A 194 -3.88 11.22 0.19
CA TYR A 194 -5.06 11.45 1.01
C TYR A 194 -5.68 10.10 1.39
N LEU A 195 -5.95 9.94 2.68
CA LEU A 195 -6.67 8.83 3.26
C LEU A 195 -7.98 9.36 3.85
N GLY A 196 -9.09 9.01 3.21
CA GLY A 196 -10.45 9.35 3.63
C GLY A 196 -10.90 8.69 4.94
N LEU A 197 -10.04 7.87 5.55
CA LEU A 197 -10.26 7.17 6.80
C LEU A 197 -9.38 7.79 7.88
N ASN A 198 -9.97 8.17 9.00
CA ASN A 198 -9.23 8.57 10.19
C ASN A 198 -9.17 7.43 11.20
N ASP A 199 -8.37 7.63 12.24
CA ASP A 199 -8.18 6.67 13.33
C ASP A 199 -8.86 7.12 14.62
N ILE A 200 -9.95 7.88 14.51
CA ILE A 200 -10.82 8.16 15.65
C ILE A 200 -11.50 6.84 16.05
N THR A 201 -11.61 6.60 17.35
CA THR A 201 -12.21 5.39 17.92
C THR A 201 -13.33 5.76 18.89
N GLY A 202 -14.22 4.82 19.19
CA GLY A 202 -15.38 5.05 20.06
C GLY A 202 -16.58 5.64 19.32
N ASP A 203 -17.44 6.36 20.04
CA ASP A 203 -18.74 6.82 19.54
C ASP A 203 -18.63 7.89 18.43
N ASP A 204 -17.48 8.57 18.32
CA ASP A 204 -17.21 9.60 17.31
C ASP A 204 -16.39 9.06 16.12
N ALA A 205 -16.20 7.75 16.01
CA ALA A 205 -15.41 7.13 14.94
C ALA A 205 -16.05 7.35 13.57
N TRP A 206 -15.24 7.80 12.61
CA TRP A 206 -15.70 7.98 11.22
C TRP A 206 -15.71 6.66 10.45
N SER A 207 -14.94 5.68 10.90
CA SER A 207 -14.88 4.35 10.32
C SER A 207 -14.45 3.31 11.35
N GLY A 208 -14.74 2.03 11.09
CA GLY A 208 -14.26 0.91 11.87
C GLY A 208 -12.78 0.54 11.62
N PHE A 209 -12.10 1.24 10.71
CA PHE A 209 -10.81 0.81 10.17
C PHE A 209 -9.73 0.66 11.23
N ALA A 210 -9.60 1.61 12.16
CA ALA A 210 -8.56 1.58 13.20
C ALA A 210 -8.71 0.42 14.19
N ALA A 211 -9.89 -0.21 14.27
CA ALA A 211 -10.12 -1.39 15.09
C ALA A 211 -9.78 -2.70 14.36
N MET A 212 -9.51 -2.65 13.06
CA MET A 212 -9.26 -3.83 12.25
C MET A 212 -7.80 -4.32 12.37
N PRO A 213 -7.55 -5.64 12.40
CA PRO A 213 -6.20 -6.20 12.33
C PRO A 213 -5.38 -5.74 11.12
N GLN A 214 -6.05 -5.31 10.05
CA GLN A 214 -5.49 -4.81 8.81
C GLN A 214 -4.88 -3.41 8.96
N PHE A 215 -5.22 -2.64 9.99
CA PHE A 215 -4.80 -1.25 10.12
C PHE A 215 -3.27 -1.08 10.21
N PRO A 216 -2.52 -1.83 11.04
CA PRO A 216 -1.06 -1.77 10.99
C PRO A 216 -0.47 -2.33 9.69
N ILE A 217 -1.12 -3.31 9.06
CA ILE A 217 -0.67 -3.87 7.78
C ILE A 217 -0.78 -2.82 6.66
N PHE A 218 -1.85 -2.04 6.66
CA PHE A 218 -2.03 -0.92 5.75
C PHE A 218 -0.92 0.12 5.89
N TRP A 219 -0.60 0.54 7.12
CA TRP A 219 0.50 1.48 7.34
C TRP A 219 1.85 0.92 6.89
N LYS A 220 2.10 -0.38 7.11
CA LYS A 220 3.29 -1.05 6.58
C LYS A 220 3.34 -1.01 5.06
N GLN A 221 2.24 -1.35 4.39
CA GLN A 221 2.15 -1.33 2.93
C GLN A 221 2.31 0.09 2.37
N MET A 222 1.66 1.08 2.99
CA MET A 222 1.77 2.50 2.68
C MET A 222 3.23 2.97 2.77
N LEU A 223 3.88 2.73 3.91
CA LEU A 223 5.28 3.14 4.13
C LEU A 223 6.25 2.41 3.19
N ASN A 224 6.03 1.12 2.92
CA ASN A 224 6.88 0.37 1.98
C ASN A 224 6.74 0.86 0.54
N TRP A 225 5.51 1.17 0.12
CA TRP A 225 5.22 1.68 -1.21
C TRP A 225 5.81 3.09 -1.40
N LEU A 226 5.63 3.97 -0.41
CA LEU A 226 6.21 5.33 -0.41
C LEU A 226 7.73 5.32 -0.24
N GLY A 227 8.25 4.41 0.58
CA GLY A 227 9.67 4.21 0.87
C GLY A 227 10.42 3.48 -0.23
N GLY A 228 9.75 3.02 -1.28
CA GLY A 228 10.37 2.38 -2.43
C GLY A 228 11.06 1.05 -2.15
N THR A 229 10.71 0.39 -1.04
CA THR A 229 11.33 -0.89 -0.63
C THR A 229 10.85 -2.08 -1.45
N ASP A 230 9.84 -1.92 -2.31
CA ASP A 230 9.46 -2.94 -3.29
C ASP A 230 10.12 -2.66 -4.65
N SER A 231 11.43 -2.92 -4.70
CA SER A 231 12.22 -2.78 -5.93
C SER A 231 11.79 -3.75 -7.04
N SER A 232 10.99 -4.78 -6.73
CA SER A 232 10.55 -5.80 -7.70
C SER A 232 9.53 -5.29 -8.72
N GLU A 233 8.67 -4.34 -8.33
CA GLU A 233 7.65 -3.79 -9.24
C GLU A 233 8.19 -2.71 -10.16
N HIS A 234 9.28 -2.06 -9.75
CA HIS A 234 9.96 -1.03 -10.51
C HIS A 234 11.20 -1.50 -11.27
N ASN A 235 11.69 -2.72 -11.01
CA ASN A 235 12.83 -3.30 -11.70
C ASN A 235 12.40 -4.65 -12.30
N VAL A 236 11.91 -4.61 -13.53
CA VAL A 236 11.37 -5.77 -14.26
C VAL A 236 12.38 -6.32 -15.26
N ARG A 237 12.21 -7.58 -15.66
CA ARG A 237 13.02 -8.20 -16.70
C ARG A 237 12.50 -7.80 -18.09
N THR A 238 13.40 -7.56 -19.03
CA THR A 238 13.02 -7.53 -20.45
C THR A 238 12.42 -8.87 -20.88
N GLY A 239 11.32 -8.85 -21.63
CA GLY A 239 10.50 -10.00 -22.01
C GLY A 239 9.25 -10.18 -21.14
N THR A 240 9.08 -9.38 -20.09
CA THR A 240 7.86 -9.38 -19.27
C THR A 240 6.73 -8.60 -19.96
N VAL A 241 5.51 -9.08 -19.78
CA VAL A 241 4.28 -8.38 -20.20
C VAL A 241 3.60 -7.82 -18.96
N ILE A 242 3.51 -6.50 -18.87
CA ILE A 242 2.80 -5.82 -17.79
C ILE A 242 1.41 -5.48 -18.30
N ARG A 243 0.38 -6.02 -17.64
CA ARG A 243 -1.01 -5.66 -17.93
C ARG A 243 -1.42 -4.54 -16.99
N MET A 244 -1.93 -3.47 -17.56
CA MET A 244 -2.45 -2.32 -16.85
C MET A 244 -3.98 -2.45 -16.75
N PRO A 245 -4.57 -1.95 -15.64
CA PRO A 245 -6.02 -2.02 -15.43
C PRO A 245 -6.80 -1.12 -16.41
N SER A 246 -6.14 -0.11 -16.99
CA SER A 246 -6.71 0.83 -17.95
C SER A 246 -5.69 1.20 -19.03
N THR A 247 -6.17 1.75 -20.14
CA THR A 247 -5.32 2.24 -21.22
C THR A 247 -4.56 3.48 -20.76
N GLN A 248 -3.24 3.43 -20.77
CA GLN A 248 -2.37 4.54 -20.36
C GLN A 248 -1.35 4.87 -21.45
N THR A 249 -0.87 6.11 -21.47
CA THR A 249 0.25 6.51 -22.34
C THR A 249 1.56 6.05 -21.72
N ILE A 250 2.28 5.23 -22.48
CA ILE A 250 3.53 4.61 -22.12
C ILE A 250 4.62 5.26 -22.95
N THR A 251 5.66 5.80 -22.31
CA THR A 251 6.88 6.27 -22.98
C THR A 251 7.94 5.19 -22.85
N TYR A 252 8.46 4.73 -23.99
CA TYR A 252 9.52 3.73 -24.09
C TYR A 252 10.90 4.35 -23.83
N PRO A 253 11.93 3.53 -23.54
CA PRO A 253 13.30 4.00 -23.37
C PRO A 253 13.86 4.77 -24.58
N ASP A 254 13.41 4.44 -25.79
CA ASP A 254 13.77 5.14 -27.03
C ASP A 254 13.03 6.49 -27.25
N GLY A 255 12.16 6.87 -26.31
CA GLY A 255 11.37 8.10 -26.36
C GLY A 255 10.08 7.99 -27.19
N SER A 256 9.79 6.83 -27.78
CA SER A 256 8.50 6.61 -28.45
C SER A 256 7.36 6.47 -27.43
N THR A 257 6.14 6.84 -27.84
CA THR A 257 4.97 6.77 -26.95
C THR A 257 3.88 5.88 -27.54
N LEU A 258 3.29 5.02 -26.71
CA LEU A 258 2.16 4.16 -27.07
C LEU A 258 1.05 4.27 -26.03
N THR A 259 -0.19 4.41 -26.46
CA THR A 259 -1.34 4.36 -25.58
C THR A 259 -1.93 2.94 -25.60
N SER A 260 -1.79 2.19 -24.50
CA SER A 260 -2.17 0.77 -24.41
C SER A 260 -2.50 0.38 -22.98
N SER A 261 -3.28 -0.68 -22.79
CA SER A 261 -3.50 -1.35 -21.49
C SER A 261 -2.55 -2.53 -21.25
N SER A 262 -1.61 -2.76 -22.17
CA SER A 262 -0.53 -3.75 -22.01
C SER A 262 0.80 -3.18 -22.49
N LEU A 263 1.84 -3.36 -21.66
CA LEU A 263 3.22 -3.00 -21.96
C LEU A 263 4.03 -4.28 -22.19
N TRP A 264 4.66 -4.35 -23.35
CA TRP A 264 5.71 -5.32 -23.64
C TRP A 264 7.04 -4.69 -23.31
N VAL A 265 7.74 -5.24 -22.32
CA VAL A 265 9.04 -4.73 -21.89
C VAL A 265 10.12 -5.34 -22.78
N ASP A 266 10.33 -4.76 -23.96
CA ASP A 266 11.21 -5.30 -25.02
C ASP A 266 12.59 -4.62 -25.11
N GLN A 267 12.77 -3.49 -24.43
CA GLN A 267 13.99 -2.69 -24.38
C GLN A 267 14.52 -2.63 -22.95
N ALA A 268 15.84 -2.65 -22.79
CA ALA A 268 16.47 -2.31 -21.52
C ALA A 268 16.49 -0.77 -21.36
N GLY A 269 16.14 -0.27 -20.19
CA GLY A 269 16.04 1.18 -19.93
C GLY A 269 14.83 1.55 -19.09
N LEU A 270 14.44 2.82 -19.11
CA LEU A 270 13.35 3.36 -18.30
C LEU A 270 12.07 3.53 -19.11
N TYR A 271 11.00 2.91 -18.65
CA TYR A 271 9.64 3.08 -19.14
C TYR A 271 8.89 4.05 -18.23
N HIS A 272 8.14 4.98 -18.83
CA HIS A 272 7.23 5.86 -18.09
C HIS A 272 5.79 5.50 -18.42
N ILE A 273 5.01 5.10 -17.42
CA ILE A 273 3.59 4.77 -17.56
C ILE A 273 2.81 5.78 -16.72
N GLY A 274 2.30 6.83 -17.37
CA GLY A 274 1.72 7.97 -16.64
C GLY A 274 2.69 8.48 -15.54
N PRO A 275 2.34 8.38 -14.25
CA PRO A 275 3.19 8.82 -13.14
C PRO A 275 4.22 7.79 -12.66
N GLN A 276 4.17 6.55 -13.16
CA GLN A 276 5.05 5.44 -12.75
C GLN A 276 6.28 5.34 -13.64
N VAL A 277 7.43 5.01 -13.04
CA VAL A 277 8.68 4.69 -13.74
C VAL A 277 9.04 3.24 -13.48
N ILE A 278 9.36 2.52 -14.56
CA ILE A 278 9.78 1.12 -14.51
C ILE A 278 11.14 1.02 -15.18
N ALA A 279 12.14 0.53 -14.46
CA ALA A 279 13.43 0.13 -15.00
C ALA A 279 13.35 -1.31 -15.51
N ALA A 280 13.77 -1.51 -16.75
CA ALA A 280 13.84 -2.80 -17.39
C ALA A 280 15.29 -3.21 -17.59
N ASN A 281 15.67 -4.40 -17.11
CA ASN A 281 17.02 -4.94 -17.24
C ASN A 281 17.01 -6.29 -17.95
N LEU A 282 18.10 -6.59 -18.67
CA LEU A 282 18.36 -7.91 -19.28
C LEU A 282 18.81 -8.96 -18.25
N TYR A 283 19.18 -8.53 -17.03
CA TYR A 283 19.89 -9.31 -16.03
C TYR A 283 19.00 -10.27 -15.21
N ASP A 284 19.56 -11.42 -14.81
CA ASP A 284 18.92 -12.44 -13.95
C ASP A 284 19.34 -12.23 -12.48
N ALA A 285 18.38 -11.99 -11.58
CA ALA A 285 18.64 -11.78 -10.15
C ALA A 285 19.31 -13.00 -9.46
N ARG A 286 19.33 -14.19 -10.09
CA ARG A 286 20.00 -15.39 -9.55
C ARG A 286 21.52 -15.38 -9.66
N GLU A 287 22.12 -14.57 -10.53
CA GLU A 287 23.58 -14.52 -10.67
C GLU A 287 24.26 -13.54 -9.68
N SER A 288 23.47 -12.75 -8.95
CA SER A 288 23.94 -11.79 -7.94
C SER A 288 23.50 -12.13 -6.51
N ASP A 289 23.26 -13.40 -6.20
CA ASP A 289 23.21 -13.82 -4.80
C ASP A 289 24.64 -14.00 -4.26
N VAL A 290 25.19 -12.94 -3.68
CA VAL A 290 26.47 -13.00 -2.97
C VAL A 290 26.31 -13.63 -1.56
N ASN A 291 25.14 -14.19 -1.21
CA ASN A 291 25.00 -15.08 -0.05
C ASN A 291 25.33 -16.54 -0.35
N GLU A 292 25.66 -16.92 -1.58
CA GLU A 292 26.19 -18.26 -1.88
C GLU A 292 27.71 -18.36 -1.63
N ILE A 293 28.18 -17.77 -0.51
CA ILE A 293 29.42 -18.21 0.10
C ILE A 293 29.10 -19.54 0.79
N SER A 294 29.48 -20.62 0.09
CA SER A 294 29.55 -21.98 0.62
C SER A 294 30.40 -22.01 1.90
N LEU A 295 29.74 -21.89 3.05
CA LEU A 295 30.28 -22.31 4.33
C LEU A 295 30.04 -23.81 4.44
N ASP A 296 31.13 -24.55 4.26
CA ASP A 296 31.24 -25.99 4.49
C ASP A 296 30.89 -26.29 5.97
N ALA A 297 29.62 -26.59 6.21
CA ALA A 297 29.11 -27.10 7.49
C ALA A 297 29.02 -28.63 7.46
N SER A 298 30.10 -29.29 7.03
CA SER A 298 30.30 -30.72 7.22
C SER A 298 30.77 -31.04 8.65
N SER A 299 29.93 -30.78 9.65
CA SER A 299 29.91 -31.52 10.93
C SER A 299 28.84 -30.97 11.87
N VAL A 300 27.63 -31.54 11.82
CA VAL A 300 26.93 -32.21 12.94
C VAL A 300 25.58 -32.69 12.40
N THR A 301 25.59 -33.97 11.98
CA THR A 301 24.56 -34.99 12.20
C THR A 301 23.09 -34.64 11.97
N SER A 302 22.67 -34.82 10.72
CA SER A 302 21.57 -35.70 10.27
C SER A 302 20.31 -35.86 11.14
N ARG A 303 19.19 -35.36 10.60
CA ARG A 303 17.96 -36.16 10.44
C ARG A 303 17.12 -35.63 9.27
N TYR A 304 17.17 -36.40 8.17
CA TYR A 304 16.19 -36.57 7.10
C TYR A 304 15.43 -35.36 6.54
N ILE A 305 15.85 -35.00 5.32
CA ILE A 305 15.01 -34.41 4.27
C ILE A 305 14.11 -35.51 3.73
N GLU A 306 12.79 -35.38 3.90
CA GLU A 306 11.81 -36.00 3.00
C GLU A 306 11.33 -34.94 2.00
N ARG A 307 11.23 -35.36 0.74
CA ARG A 307 10.77 -34.57 -0.42
C ARG A 307 9.44 -33.87 -0.11
N PRO A 308 9.18 -32.65 -0.63
CA PRO A 308 7.83 -32.14 -0.67
C PRO A 308 7.02 -32.98 -1.65
N GLU A 309 6.22 -33.90 -1.08
CA GLU A 309 5.06 -34.44 -1.75
C GLU A 309 4.10 -33.28 -2.05
N VAL A 310 3.52 -33.31 -3.24
CA VAL A 310 2.54 -32.35 -3.74
C VAL A 310 1.53 -32.02 -2.65
N VAL A 311 1.54 -30.78 -2.15
CA VAL A 311 0.52 -30.28 -1.23
C VAL A 311 -0.79 -30.26 -2.00
N ARG A 312 -1.58 -31.31 -1.84
CA ARG A 312 -3.02 -31.25 -2.06
C ARG A 312 -3.53 -30.24 -1.05
N GLU A 313 -4.26 -29.24 -1.53
CA GLU A 313 -5.16 -28.49 -0.67
C GLU A 313 -5.97 -29.48 0.17
N ASP A 314 -5.85 -29.39 1.49
CA ASP A 314 -6.89 -29.84 2.38
C ASP A 314 -8.09 -28.92 2.15
N VAL A 315 -8.88 -29.23 1.12
CA VAL A 315 -10.27 -28.82 1.07
C VAL A 315 -10.86 -29.38 2.35
N LYS A 316 -11.08 -28.53 3.36
CA LYS A 316 -11.87 -28.86 4.53
C LYS A 316 -13.18 -29.42 4.00
N LYS A 317 -13.31 -30.75 3.98
CA LYS A 317 -14.54 -31.40 3.56
C LYS A 317 -15.59 -30.91 4.52
N ASP A 318 -16.53 -30.14 3.99
CA ASP A 318 -17.66 -29.67 4.75
C ASP A 318 -18.43 -30.90 5.24
N ILE A 319 -18.27 -31.21 6.53
CA ILE A 319 -18.96 -32.33 7.18
C ILE A 319 -20.38 -31.97 7.57
N THR A 320 -20.78 -30.70 7.41
CA THR A 320 -22.13 -30.18 7.66
C THR A 320 -23.22 -31.03 7.01
N PRO A 321 -23.15 -31.41 5.72
CA PRO A 321 -24.15 -32.30 5.11
C PRO A 321 -24.27 -33.67 5.79
N TYR A 322 -23.17 -34.25 6.29
CA TYR A 322 -23.22 -35.53 7.03
C TYR A 322 -23.80 -35.35 8.43
N LEU A 323 -23.49 -34.23 9.09
CA LEU A 323 -24.00 -33.89 10.42
C LEU A 323 -25.52 -33.69 10.39
N ILE A 324 -26.05 -33.06 9.32
CA ILE A 324 -27.50 -32.93 9.08
C ILE A 324 -28.18 -34.30 9.03
N TRP A 325 -27.62 -35.28 8.32
CA TRP A 325 -28.19 -36.64 8.27
C TRP A 325 -28.17 -37.36 9.62
N VAL A 326 -27.13 -37.17 10.42
CA VAL A 326 -27.05 -37.73 11.78
C VAL A 326 -28.11 -37.13 12.69
N VAL A 327 -28.28 -35.80 12.66
CA VAL A 327 -29.32 -35.11 13.45
C VAL A 327 -30.72 -35.55 13.01
N LEU A 328 -30.97 -35.65 11.70
CA LEU A 328 -32.25 -36.16 11.18
C LEU A 328 -32.52 -37.59 11.66
N GLY A 329 -31.49 -38.45 11.67
CA GLY A 329 -31.57 -39.81 12.18
C GLY A 329 -31.91 -39.86 13.67
N LEU A 330 -31.31 -38.99 14.49
CA LEU A 330 -31.61 -38.88 15.92
C LEU A 330 -33.06 -38.44 16.17
N ILE A 331 -33.57 -37.47 15.40
CA ILE A 331 -34.98 -37.03 15.49
C ILE A 331 -35.94 -38.17 15.14
N ILE A 332 -35.66 -38.94 14.09
CA ILE A 332 -36.48 -40.11 13.72
C ILE A 332 -36.40 -41.20 14.79
N LEU A 333 -35.22 -41.46 15.33
CA LEU A 333 -35.03 -42.41 16.43
C LEU A 333 -35.86 -41.99 17.65
N GLU A 334 -35.84 -40.71 18.00
CA GLU A 334 -36.60 -40.15 19.11
C GLU A 334 -38.12 -40.29 18.87
N LEU A 335 -38.60 -40.02 17.66
CA LEU A 335 -39.99 -40.28 17.26
C LEU A 335 -40.36 -41.77 17.36
N ILE A 336 -39.46 -42.68 17.01
CA ILE A 336 -39.67 -44.13 17.15
C ILE A 336 -39.71 -44.54 18.62
N ILE A 337 -38.83 -43.97 19.46
CA ILE A 337 -38.82 -44.23 20.91
C ILE A 337 -40.12 -43.72 21.54
N ILE A 338 -40.57 -42.51 21.20
CA ILE A 338 -41.84 -41.93 21.65
C ILE A 338 -43.02 -42.80 21.20
N LYS A 339 -43.04 -43.23 19.93
CA LYS A 339 -44.09 -44.12 19.40
C LYS A 339 -44.09 -45.49 20.08
N ARG A 340 -42.92 -46.02 20.43
CA ARG A 340 -42.76 -47.30 21.14
C ARG A 340 -43.11 -47.20 22.63
N ARG A 341 -42.95 -46.01 23.23
CA ARG A 341 -43.42 -45.69 24.59
C ARG A 341 -44.92 -45.37 24.67
N ARG A 342 -45.63 -45.24 23.53
CA ARG A 342 -47.05 -44.83 23.46
C ARG A 342 -47.33 -43.52 24.23
N GLU A 343 -46.44 -42.54 24.11
CA GLU A 343 -46.67 -41.20 24.68
C GLU A 343 -47.35 -40.24 23.67
N LEU A 344 -47.96 -40.80 22.61
CA LEU A 344 -48.94 -40.08 21.79
C LEU A 344 -50.30 -40.77 21.92
N LEU A 345 -51.00 -40.39 22.98
CA LEU A 345 -52.46 -40.24 23.05
C LEU A 345 -52.78 -39.08 23.99
#